data_AF-A0A961S150-F1
#
_entry.id   AF-A0A961S150-F1
#
_cell.length_a   1.000
_cell.length_b   1.000
_cell.length_c   1.000
_cell.angle_alpha   90.00
_cell.angle_beta   90.00
_cell.angle_gamma   90.00
#
_symmetry.space_group_name_H-M   'P 1'
#
loop_
_entity.id
_entity.type
_entity.pdbx_description
1 polymer ?
#
loop_
_entity_poly.entity_id
_entity_poly.type
_entity_poly.pdbx_seq_one_letter_code
_entity_poly.pdbx_strand_id
1 'polypeptide(L)'
;MKTLAQIQDELQRAVLGEANRAASLVASPPEGSTADRLHVYQSAYVLRLTEFLVNDYEKLLAYLGDVRFRKMAEGYIKAHP
;
A
#
# COMPACT_ATOMS: atom_id res chain seq x y z
N MET A 1 9.61 20.57 16.22
CA MET A 1 9.76 19.12 15.93
C MET A 1 8.37 18.53 15.73
N LYS A 2 8.20 17.57 14.81
CA LYS A 2 6.95 16.81 14.68
C LYS A 2 6.82 15.83 15.85
N THR A 3 5.61 15.61 16.33
CA THR A 3 5.29 14.54 17.29
C THR A 3 5.26 13.18 16.58
N LEU A 4 5.33 12.08 17.33
CA LEU A 4 5.19 10.74 16.77
C LEU A 4 3.86 10.56 16.01
N ALA A 5 2.76 11.03 16.60
CA ALA A 5 1.44 10.96 15.97
C ALA A 5 1.40 11.69 14.62
N GLN A 6 2.06 12.85 14.52
CA GLN A 6 2.16 13.60 13.24
C GLN A 6 3.01 12.87 12.20
N ILE A 7 4.11 12.23 12.62
CA ILE A 7 4.94 11.42 11.72
C ILE A 7 4.16 10.22 11.19
N GLN A 8 3.40 9.55 12.07
CA GLN A 8 2.60 8.38 11.72
C GLN A 8 1.47 8.75 10.76
N ASP A 9 0.72 9.82 11.04
CA ASP A 9 -0.34 10.32 10.16
C ASP A 9 0.19 10.65 8.76
N GLU A 10 1.29 11.41 8.68
CA GLU A 10 1.85 11.83 7.40
C GLU A 10 2.45 10.67 6.61
N LEU A 11 3.08 9.70 7.27
CA LEU A 11 3.56 8.48 6.62
C LEU A 11 2.39 7.62 6.13
N GLN A 12 1.34 7.44 6.94
CA GLN A 12 0.16 6.66 6.56
C GLN A 12 -0.51 7.27 5.33
N ARG A 13 -0.78 8.57 5.34
CA ARG A 13 -1.37 9.28 4.19
C ARG A 13 -0.51 9.17 2.93
N ALA A 14 0.81 9.13 3.08
CA ALA A 14 1.70 8.92 1.94
C ALA A 14 1.72 7.48 1.41
N VAL A 15 1.62 6.48 2.29
CA VAL A 15 1.46 5.06 1.90
C VAL A 15 0.12 4.84 1.18
N LEU A 16 -0.93 5.54 1.61
CA LEU A 16 -2.25 5.50 0.96
C LEU A 16 -2.32 6.34 -0.34
N GLY A 17 -1.23 7.02 -0.72
CA GLY A 17 -1.17 7.84 -1.93
C GLY A 17 -1.93 9.18 -1.82
N GLU A 18 -2.36 9.57 -0.63
CA GLU A 18 -3.10 10.81 -0.37
C GLU A 18 -2.18 12.04 -0.22
N ALA A 19 -0.87 11.82 -0.01
CA ALA A 19 0.10 12.90 0.15
C ALA A 19 1.50 12.52 -0.36
N ASN A 20 2.08 13.34 -1.23
CA ASN A 20 3.45 13.17 -1.74
C ASN A 20 4.54 13.69 -0.77
N ARG A 21 4.19 14.07 0.46
CA ARG A 21 5.10 14.82 1.36
C ARG A 21 5.80 13.98 2.44
N ALA A 22 5.77 12.65 2.38
CA ALA A 22 6.51 11.83 3.34
C ALA A 22 7.94 11.45 2.90
N ALA A 23 8.44 11.89 1.73
CA ALA A 23 9.78 11.52 1.28
C ALA A 23 10.89 11.92 2.27
N SER A 24 10.70 12.99 3.04
CA SER A 24 11.61 13.42 4.11
C SER A 24 11.45 12.63 5.43
N LEU A 25 10.38 11.84 5.56
CA LEU A 25 10.15 10.93 6.71
C LEU A 25 10.73 9.54 6.46
N VAL A 26 11.12 9.25 5.22
CA VAL A 26 11.64 7.95 4.79
C VAL A 26 13.17 7.99 4.80
N ALA A 27 13.78 6.99 5.42
CA ALA A 27 15.23 6.85 5.44
C ALA A 27 15.80 6.61 4.03
N SER A 28 16.99 7.14 3.75
CA SER A 28 17.69 6.91 2.49
C SER A 28 17.90 5.42 2.23
N PRO A 29 17.56 4.91 1.03
CA PRO A 29 17.81 3.52 0.69
C PRO A 29 19.27 3.24 0.30
N PRO A 30 19.70 1.97 0.37
CA PRO A 30 20.97 1.53 -0.22
C PRO A 30 21.06 1.79 -1.72
N GLU A 31 19.93 1.74 -2.42
CA GLU A 31 19.82 2.00 -3.87
C GLU A 31 18.53 2.78 -4.17
N GLY A 32 18.59 3.69 -5.15
CA GLY A 32 17.48 4.54 -5.56
C GLY A 32 17.26 5.76 -4.66
N SER A 33 16.11 6.39 -4.80
CA SER A 33 15.70 7.59 -4.07
C SER A 33 14.76 7.25 -2.90
N THR A 34 14.57 8.21 -1.98
CA THR A 34 13.54 8.07 -0.94
C THR A 34 12.12 8.01 -1.53
N ALA A 35 11.90 8.57 -2.72
CA ALA A 35 10.66 8.43 -3.47
C ALA A 35 10.46 6.98 -3.95
N ASP A 36 11.52 6.32 -4.45
CA ASP A 36 11.45 4.90 -4.83
C ASP A 36 11.12 4.02 -3.63
N ARG A 37 11.75 4.28 -2.48
CA ARG A 37 11.43 3.57 -1.23
C ARG A 37 9.99 3.82 -0.77
N LEU A 38 9.48 5.04 -0.88
CA LEU A 38 8.08 5.33 -0.57
C LEU A 38 7.14 4.59 -1.53
N HIS A 39 7.48 4.51 -2.82
CA HIS A 39 6.73 3.74 -3.81
C HIS A 39 6.71 2.24 -3.50
N VAL A 40 7.81 1.69 -2.98
CA VAL A 40 7.85 0.31 -2.46
C VAL A 40 6.83 0.12 -1.33
N TYR A 41 6.72 1.06 -0.39
CA TYR A 41 5.73 0.97 0.69
C TYR A 41 4.28 1.05 0.19
N GLN A 42 4.00 1.95 -0.76
CA GLN A 42 2.69 2.05 -1.42
C GLN A 42 2.31 0.74 -2.12
N SER A 43 3.26 0.16 -2.85
CA SER A 43 3.05 -1.11 -3.56
C SER A 43 2.86 -2.29 -2.61
N ALA A 44 3.67 -2.35 -1.54
CA ALA A 44 3.59 -3.39 -0.52
C ALA A 44 2.26 -3.35 0.25
N TYR A 45 1.69 -2.15 0.45
CA TYR A 45 0.38 -1.98 1.06
C TYR A 45 -0.72 -2.73 0.28
N VAL A 46 -0.82 -2.45 -1.02
CA VAL A 46 -1.80 -3.09 -1.91
C VAL A 46 -1.54 -4.59 -2.02
N LEU A 47 -0.28 -4.99 -2.16
CA LEU A 47 0.11 -6.40 -2.24
C LEU A 47 -0.35 -7.18 -1.00
N ARG A 48 -0.05 -6.67 0.20
CA ARG A 48 -0.38 -7.36 1.45
C ARG A 48 -1.89 -7.50 1.67
N LEU A 49 -2.66 -6.47 1.35
CA LEU A 49 -4.12 -6.57 1.44
C LEU A 49 -4.69 -7.55 0.42
N THR A 50 -4.12 -7.58 -0.79
CA THR A 50 -4.50 -8.58 -1.81
C THR A 50 -4.19 -10.00 -1.32
N GLU A 51 -3.05 -10.23 -0.67
CA GLU A 51 -2.70 -11.53 -0.06
C GLU A 51 -3.72 -11.95 0.99
N PHE A 52 -4.16 -11.05 1.87
CA PHE A 52 -5.22 -11.36 2.84
C PHE A 52 -6.54 -11.72 2.14
N LEU A 53 -6.95 -10.97 1.12
CA LEU A 53 -8.17 -11.28 0.37
C LEU A 53 -8.08 -12.65 -0.31
N VAL A 54 -6.92 -13.02 -0.85
CA VAL A 54 -6.70 -14.35 -1.44
C VAL A 54 -6.89 -15.46 -0.40
N ASN A 55 -6.31 -15.29 0.79
CA ASN A 55 -6.38 -16.29 1.87
C ASN A 55 -7.78 -16.39 2.49
N ASP A 56 -8.49 -15.27 2.63
CA ASP A 56 -9.81 -15.25 3.30
C ASP A 56 -10.94 -15.65 2.35
N TYR A 57 -10.78 -15.45 1.03
CA TYR A 57 -11.82 -15.65 0.03
C TYR A 57 -11.43 -16.66 -1.06
N GLU A 58 -10.80 -17.77 -0.68
CA GLU A 58 -10.32 -18.82 -1.61
C GLU A 58 -11.39 -19.31 -2.61
N LYS A 59 -12.65 -19.46 -2.17
CA LYS A 59 -13.75 -19.89 -3.06
C LYS A 59 -14.11 -18.83 -4.10
N LEU A 60 -14.03 -17.56 -3.73
CA LEU A 60 -14.27 -16.45 -4.66
C LEU A 60 -13.11 -16.33 -5.65
N LEU A 61 -11.87 -16.55 -5.20
CA LEU A 61 -10.71 -16.66 -6.07
C LEU A 61 -10.88 -17.81 -7.08
N ALA A 62 -11.27 -19.00 -6.63
CA ALA A 62 -11.52 -20.14 -7.50
C ALA A 62 -12.63 -19.87 -8.54
N TYR A 63 -13.67 -19.13 -8.14
CA TYR A 63 -14.77 -18.76 -9.04
C TYR A 63 -14.38 -17.70 -10.08
N LEU A 64 -13.66 -16.66 -9.67
CA LEU A 64 -13.29 -15.54 -10.54
C LEU A 64 -12.05 -15.81 -11.39
N GLY A 65 -11.14 -16.65 -10.89
CA GLY A 65 -9.78 -16.79 -11.39
C GLY A 65 -8.87 -15.61 -11.00
N ASP A 66 -7.56 -15.83 -11.10
CA ASP A 66 -6.53 -14.91 -10.58
C ASP A 66 -6.66 -13.48 -11.10
N VAL A 67 -6.86 -13.32 -12.41
CA VAL A 67 -6.86 -12.00 -13.07
C VAL A 67 -8.05 -11.16 -12.61
N ARG A 68 -9.26 -11.74 -12.59
CA ARG A 68 -10.48 -11.01 -12.20
C ARG A 68 -10.50 -10.76 -10.69
N PHE A 69 -10.02 -11.72 -9.90
CA PHE A 69 -9.90 -11.56 -8.46
C PHE A 69 -8.94 -10.42 -8.11
N ARG A 70 -7.75 -10.40 -8.70
CA ARG A 70 -6.77 -9.33 -8.47
C ARG A 70 -7.31 -7.95 -8.83
N LYS A 71 -7.96 -7.82 -9.99
CA LYS A 71 -8.59 -6.56 -10.41
C LYS A 71 -9.68 -6.10 -9.43
N MET A 72 -10.45 -7.03 -8.88
CA MET A 72 -11.47 -6.75 -7.88
C MET A 72 -10.84 -6.33 -6.55
N ALA A 73 -9.79 -7.02 -6.09
CA ALA A 73 -9.03 -6.67 -4.88
C ALA A 73 -8.41 -5.28 -4.97
N GLU A 74 -7.70 -4.97 -6.06
CA GLU A 74 -7.13 -3.64 -6.31
C GLU A 74 -8.20 -2.54 -6.32
N GLY A 75 -9.36 -2.81 -6.94
CA GLY A 75 -10.49 -1.89 -6.96
C GLY A 75 -11.08 -1.65 -5.57
N TYR A 76 -11.23 -2.71 -4.77
CA TYR A 76 -11.72 -2.63 -3.39
C TYR A 76 -10.76 -1.83 -2.50
N ILE A 77 -9.46 -2.14 -2.54
CA ILE A 77 -8.43 -1.44 -1.75
C ILE A 77 -8.37 0.04 -2.12
N LYS A 78 -8.49 0.38 -3.42
CA LYS A 78 -8.51 1.77 -3.86
C LYS A 78 -9.77 2.53 -3.37
N ALA A 79 -10.91 1.85 -3.28
CA ALA A 79 -12.16 2.45 -2.79
C ALA A 79 -12.19 2.58 -1.27
N HIS A 80 -11.44 1.73 -0.57
CA HIS A 80 -11.37 1.66 0.89
C HIS A 80 -9.91 1.55 1.36
N PRO A 81 -9.10 2.61 1.16
CA PRO A 81 -7.69 2.64 1.52
C PRO A 81 -7.47 2.71 3.03
#